data_AF-A0A957M2M0-F1
#
_entry.id   AF-A0A957M2M0-F1
#
_cell.length_a   1.000
_cell.length_b   1.000
_cell.length_c   1.000
_cell.angle_alpha   90.00
_cell.angle_beta   90.00
_cell.angle_gamma   90.00
#
_symmetry.space_group_name_H-M   'P 1'
#
loop_
_entity.id
_entity.type
_entity.pdbx_description
1 polymer ?
#
loop_
_entity_poly.entity_id
_entity_poly.type
_entity_poly.pdbx_seq_one_letter_code
_entity_poly.pdbx_strand_id
1 'polypeptide(L)'
;MFYSIVDHTVHSTPQPPAGMRPIAAVAGQLLPPAITDLHHGLRAWGEIGLSPGVISPERVWCSADGRLAFDFAPKAAPSPVAHVGLAQELAAWLVMLDKWMETFVVIARARAVWSADELAGALSFTTPAFLPRALVYMPPDNWERVATALAIAVDDGDLAGGADHRNMHWR
;
A
#
# COMPACT_ATOMS: atom_id res chain seq x y z
N MET A 1 3.11 18.74 3.17
CA MET A 1 4.44 18.38 3.70
C MET A 1 4.60 16.91 3.41
N PHE A 2 5.69 16.52 2.77
CA PHE A 2 5.87 15.14 2.33
C PHE A 2 6.65 14.38 3.39
N TYR A 3 6.20 13.17 3.69
CA TYR A 3 6.90 12.25 4.58
C TYR A 3 7.15 10.91 3.88
N SER A 4 8.32 10.34 4.10
CA SER A 4 8.73 9.03 3.57
C SER A 4 9.57 8.29 4.59
N ILE A 5 9.61 6.97 4.49
CA ILE A 5 10.52 6.14 5.28
C ILE A 5 11.71 5.76 4.40
N VAL A 6 12.92 6.04 4.88
CA VAL A 6 14.17 5.61 4.26
C VAL A 6 15.04 5.04 5.37
N ASP A 7 15.56 3.83 5.19
CA ASP A 7 16.39 3.14 6.19
C ASP A 7 15.78 3.18 7.61
N HIS A 8 14.49 2.83 7.71
CA HIS A 8 13.68 2.85 8.94
C HIS A 8 13.65 4.20 9.67
N THR A 9 13.92 5.30 8.97
CA THR A 9 13.88 6.66 9.51
C THR A 9 12.83 7.47 8.77
N VAL A 10 12.10 8.30 9.52
CA VAL A 10 11.14 9.24 8.93
C VAL A 10 11.89 10.43 8.36
N HIS A 11 11.72 10.69 7.08
CA HIS A 11 12.19 11.88 6.40
C HIS A 11 11.01 12.78 6.06
N SER A 12 11.24 14.10 6.11
CA SER A 12 10.21 15.08 5.81
C SER A 12 10.73 16.17 4.88
N THR A 13 9.97 16.53 3.84
CA THR A 13 10.35 17.58 2.89
C THR A 13 9.17 18.54 2.60
N PRO A 14 9.43 19.85 2.44
CA PRO A 14 8.37 20.82 2.15
C PRO A 14 7.84 20.71 0.71
N GLN A 15 8.63 20.13 -0.19
CA GLN A 15 8.28 19.90 -1.59
C GLN A 15 8.24 18.41 -1.90
N PRO A 16 7.52 17.98 -2.97
CA PRO A 16 7.53 16.59 -3.40
C PRO A 16 8.97 16.11 -3.63
N PRO A 17 9.36 14.92 -3.14
CA PRO A 17 10.69 14.40 -3.37
C PRO A 17 11.00 14.26 -4.86
N ALA A 18 12.27 14.47 -5.23
CA ALA A 18 12.69 14.47 -6.63
C ALA A 18 12.37 13.14 -7.33
N GLY A 19 11.75 13.25 -8.51
CA GLY A 19 11.35 12.09 -9.33
C GLY A 19 10.06 11.38 -8.88
N MET A 20 9.42 11.83 -7.80
CA MET A 20 8.12 11.32 -7.38
C MET A 20 6.97 12.05 -8.07
N ARG A 21 5.90 11.32 -8.35
CA ARG A 21 4.64 11.84 -8.92
C ARG A 21 3.47 11.25 -8.12
N PRO A 22 2.28 11.87 -8.15
CA PRO A 22 1.09 11.27 -7.56
C PRO A 22 0.85 9.87 -8.13
N ILE A 23 0.48 8.90 -7.29
CA ILE A 23 0.33 7.51 -7.73
C ILE A 23 -0.67 7.39 -8.89
N ALA A 24 -1.77 8.14 -8.84
CA ALA A 24 -2.78 8.16 -9.90
C ALA A 24 -2.21 8.57 -11.27
N ALA A 25 -1.15 9.38 -11.31
CA ALA A 25 -0.51 9.83 -12.55
C ALA A 25 0.44 8.78 -13.15
N VAL A 26 0.86 7.78 -12.37
CA VAL A 26 1.87 6.78 -12.79
C VAL A 26 1.40 5.35 -12.65
N ALA A 27 0.24 5.09 -12.03
CA ALA A 27 -0.23 3.76 -11.69
C ALA A 27 -0.27 2.81 -12.90
N GLY A 28 -0.74 3.28 -14.06
CA GLY A 28 -0.77 2.49 -15.29
C GLY A 28 0.59 2.15 -15.90
N GLN A 29 1.69 2.71 -15.36
CA GLN A 29 3.07 2.46 -15.79
C GLN A 29 3.86 1.62 -14.78
N LEU A 30 3.27 1.30 -13.62
CA LEU A 30 3.96 0.54 -12.58
C LEU A 30 4.09 -0.92 -13.00
N LEU A 31 5.34 -1.38 -13.08
CA LEU A 31 5.63 -2.79 -13.34
C LEU A 31 5.46 -3.62 -12.06
N PRO A 32 5.14 -4.93 -12.16
CA PRO A 32 4.94 -5.77 -10.98
C PRO A 32 6.05 -5.75 -9.91
N PRO A 33 7.36 -5.66 -10.25
CA PRO A 33 8.41 -5.48 -9.24
C PRO A 33 8.24 -4.19 -8.44
N ALA A 34 7.97 -3.07 -9.10
CA ALA A 34 7.77 -1.77 -8.43
C ALA A 34 6.58 -1.81 -7.46
N ILE A 35 5.51 -2.57 -7.76
CA ILE A 35 4.38 -2.75 -6.83
C ILE A 35 4.84 -3.44 -5.54
N THR A 36 5.74 -4.42 -5.66
CA THR A 36 6.31 -5.11 -4.49
C THR A 36 7.08 -4.12 -3.62
N ASP A 37 7.89 -3.27 -4.24
CA ASP A 37 8.64 -2.22 -3.55
C ASP A 37 7.71 -1.18 -2.89
N LEU A 38 6.59 -0.83 -3.52
CA LEU A 38 5.60 0.05 -2.90
C LEU A 38 4.94 -0.60 -1.67
N HIS A 39 4.68 -1.91 -1.69
CA HIS A 39 4.21 -2.63 -0.50
C HIS A 39 5.25 -2.59 0.62
N HIS A 40 6.54 -2.78 0.31
CA HIS A 40 7.62 -2.60 1.29
C HIS A 40 7.65 -1.16 1.83
N GLY A 41 7.49 -0.17 0.95
CA GLY A 41 7.42 1.23 1.33
C GLY A 41 6.29 1.54 2.29
N LEU A 42 5.12 0.91 2.13
CA LEU A 42 4.01 1.01 3.09
C LEU A 42 4.33 0.24 4.39
N ARG A 43 4.83 -0.99 4.29
CA ARG A 43 5.18 -1.84 5.45
C ARG A 43 6.19 -1.16 6.38
N ALA A 44 7.16 -0.45 5.82
CA ALA A 44 8.18 0.29 6.57
C ALA A 44 7.60 1.30 7.57
N TRP A 45 6.38 1.81 7.35
CA TRP A 45 5.68 2.65 8.33
C TRP A 45 5.29 1.86 9.58
N GLY A 46 4.72 0.67 9.39
CA GLY A 46 4.27 -0.20 10.47
C GLY A 46 5.44 -0.75 11.28
N GLU A 47 6.55 -1.06 10.61
CA GLU A 47 7.80 -1.54 11.24
C GLU A 47 8.37 -0.52 12.24
N ILE A 48 8.19 0.77 11.99
CA ILE A 48 8.63 1.85 12.90
C ILE A 48 7.51 2.33 13.83
N GLY A 49 6.35 1.67 13.83
CA GLY A 49 5.22 1.98 14.70
C GLY A 49 4.43 3.24 14.32
N LEU A 50 4.56 3.71 13.08
CA LEU A 50 3.85 4.91 12.59
C LEU A 50 2.85 4.57 11.49
N SER A 51 1.83 5.42 11.35
CA SER A 51 0.86 5.38 10.26
C SER A 51 1.05 6.58 9.33
N PRO A 52 0.99 6.39 8.00
CA PRO A 52 0.91 7.48 7.03
C PRO A 52 -0.46 8.19 7.04
N GLY A 53 -1.41 7.68 7.84
CA GLY A 53 -2.80 8.10 7.88
C GLY A 53 -3.60 7.60 6.68
N VAL A 54 -4.68 8.33 6.36
CA VAL A 54 -5.62 7.99 5.28
C VAL A 54 -4.92 7.72 3.95
N ILE A 55 -5.10 6.52 3.38
CA ILE A 55 -4.57 6.19 2.06
C ILE A 55 -5.52 6.72 0.98
N SER A 56 -5.03 7.64 0.14
CA SER A 56 -5.80 8.16 -0.98
C SER A 56 -4.90 8.61 -2.14
N PRO A 57 -5.41 8.59 -3.38
CA PRO A 57 -4.59 8.79 -4.57
C PRO A 57 -3.90 10.16 -4.65
N GLU A 58 -4.50 11.19 -4.06
CA GLU A 58 -3.96 12.54 -3.99
C GLU A 58 -2.84 12.70 -2.96
N ARG A 59 -2.82 11.84 -1.93
CA ARG A 59 -1.81 11.86 -0.86
C ARG A 59 -0.62 10.97 -1.17
N VAL A 60 -0.82 9.91 -1.95
CA VAL A 60 0.23 8.93 -2.22
C VAL A 60 1.06 9.37 -3.42
N TRP A 61 2.37 9.47 -3.18
CA TRP A 61 3.36 9.79 -4.20
C TRP A 61 4.34 8.65 -4.32
N CYS A 62 4.70 8.31 -5.55
CA CYS A 62 5.70 7.28 -5.80
C CYS A 62 6.59 7.63 -6.98
N SER A 63 7.76 7.00 -7.00
CA SER A 63 8.68 7.01 -8.13
C SER A 63 8.67 5.66 -8.85
N ALA A 64 9.20 5.64 -10.07
CA ALA A 64 9.22 4.44 -10.92
C ALA A 64 10.04 3.28 -10.33
N ASP A 65 10.95 3.58 -9.41
CA ASP A 65 11.79 2.64 -8.66
C ASP A 65 11.13 2.14 -7.36
N GLY A 66 9.84 2.42 -7.15
CA GLY A 66 9.08 1.85 -6.03
C GLY A 66 9.23 2.57 -4.69
N ARG A 67 9.84 3.77 -4.65
CA ARG A 67 9.85 4.59 -3.42
C ARG A 67 8.50 5.25 -3.18
N LEU A 68 8.14 5.42 -1.91
CA LEU A 68 6.85 5.91 -1.46
C LEU A 68 7.00 7.15 -0.57
N ALA A 69 6.17 8.16 -0.82
CA ALA A 69 5.99 9.31 0.07
C ALA A 69 4.50 9.64 0.20
N PHE A 70 4.16 10.29 1.29
CA PHE A 70 2.80 10.72 1.60
C PHE A 70 2.76 12.22 1.82
N ASP A 71 1.85 12.91 1.14
CA ASP A 71 1.55 14.30 1.45
C ASP A 71 0.64 14.40 2.67
N PHE A 72 0.99 15.33 3.55
CA PHE A 72 0.26 15.68 4.75
C PHE A 72 -0.18 17.13 4.68
N ALA A 73 -1.42 17.36 5.12
CA ALA A 73 -1.96 18.70 5.28
C ALA A 73 -1.04 19.55 6.18
N PRO A 74 -1.08 20.89 6.06
CA PRO A 74 -0.29 21.77 6.90
C PRO A 74 -0.48 21.46 8.38
N LYS A 75 0.63 21.35 9.13
CA LYS A 75 0.68 21.02 10.57
C LYS A 75 0.24 19.58 10.94
N ALA A 76 -0.06 18.73 9.96
CA ALA A 76 -0.21 17.30 10.20
C ALA A 76 1.16 16.59 10.10
N ALA A 77 1.29 15.51 10.87
CA ALA A 77 2.47 14.66 10.91
C ALA A 77 2.01 13.19 11.03
N PRO A 78 2.90 12.22 10.73
CA PRO A 78 2.68 10.83 11.04
C PRO A 78 2.24 10.61 12.49
N SER A 79 1.25 9.75 12.69
CA SER A 79 0.75 9.39 14.01
C SER A 79 1.19 7.97 14.37
N PRO A 80 1.27 7.62 15.67
CA PRO A 80 1.42 6.24 16.09
C PRO A 80 0.33 5.35 15.46
N VAL A 81 0.67 4.10 15.15
CA VAL A 81 -0.32 3.10 14.73
C VAL A 81 -1.34 2.88 15.84
N ALA A 82 -2.63 3.03 15.53
CA ALA A 82 -3.71 2.99 16.51
C ALA A 82 -4.49 1.64 16.56
N HIS A 83 -4.22 0.72 15.62
CA HIS A 83 -4.97 -0.52 15.40
C HIS A 83 -4.06 -1.76 15.36
N VAL A 84 -4.57 -2.90 14.88
CA VAL A 84 -3.82 -4.15 14.63
C VAL A 84 -2.80 -3.91 13.49
N GLY A 85 -1.70 -3.23 13.79
CA GLY A 85 -0.74 -2.81 12.77
C GLY A 85 -1.37 -1.85 11.75
N LEU A 86 -0.94 -1.97 10.49
CA LEU A 86 -1.42 -1.17 9.36
C LEU A 86 -2.68 -1.75 8.69
N ALA A 87 -3.50 -2.53 9.38
CA ALA A 87 -4.61 -3.26 8.75
C ALA A 87 -5.55 -2.38 7.92
N GLN A 88 -5.97 -1.23 8.46
CA GLN A 88 -6.88 -0.32 7.75
C GLN A 88 -6.19 0.38 6.57
N GLU A 89 -4.94 0.81 6.74
CA GLU A 89 -4.13 1.40 5.68
C GLU A 89 -3.86 0.38 4.56
N LEU A 90 -3.55 -0.87 4.91
CA LEU A 90 -3.32 -1.95 3.95
C LEU A 90 -4.60 -2.27 3.17
N ALA A 91 -5.76 -2.32 3.83
CA ALA A 91 -7.04 -2.52 3.15
C ALA A 91 -7.30 -1.42 2.11
N ALA A 92 -7.16 -0.16 2.51
CA ALA A 92 -7.32 0.99 1.62
C ALA A 92 -6.27 0.99 0.50
N TRP A 93 -5.04 0.60 0.80
CA TRP A 93 -3.95 0.47 -0.16
C TRP A 93 -4.25 -0.56 -1.25
N LEU A 94 -4.71 -1.75 -0.88
CA LEU A 94 -5.06 -2.81 -1.83
C LEU A 94 -6.21 -2.37 -2.74
N VAL A 95 -7.26 -1.78 -2.18
CA VAL A 95 -8.40 -1.26 -2.96
C VAL A 95 -7.98 -0.14 -3.90
N MET A 96 -7.08 0.74 -3.45
CA MET A 96 -6.54 1.82 -4.26
C MET A 96 -5.71 1.30 -5.44
N LEU A 97 -4.77 0.38 -5.23
CA LEU A 97 -3.96 -0.18 -6.32
C LEU A 97 -4.83 -0.89 -7.36
N ASP A 98 -5.84 -1.63 -6.91
CA ASP A 98 -6.77 -2.36 -7.78
C ASP A 98 -7.63 -1.44 -8.68
N LYS A 99 -7.68 -0.12 -8.42
CA LYS A 99 -8.33 0.83 -9.34
C LYS A 99 -7.65 0.89 -10.71
N TRP A 100 -6.34 0.61 -10.77
CA TRP A 100 -5.54 0.73 -11.99
C TRP A 100 -4.83 -0.56 -12.40
N MET A 101 -4.81 -1.57 -11.52
CA MET A 101 -4.05 -2.80 -11.71
C MET A 101 -4.95 -4.00 -11.53
N GLU A 102 -4.63 -5.08 -12.23
CA GLU A 102 -5.34 -6.36 -12.08
C GLU A 102 -5.24 -6.88 -10.65
N THR A 103 -6.38 -7.32 -10.09
CA THR A 103 -6.50 -7.77 -8.69
C THR A 103 -5.50 -8.85 -8.34
N PHE A 104 -5.30 -9.82 -9.23
CA PHE A 104 -4.37 -10.91 -8.98
C PHE A 104 -2.92 -10.40 -8.85
N VAL A 105 -2.54 -9.35 -9.58
CA VAL A 105 -1.20 -8.74 -9.48
C VAL A 105 -1.05 -8.07 -8.12
N VAL A 106 -2.03 -7.26 -7.72
CA VAL A 106 -2.03 -6.57 -6.42
C VAL A 106 -1.90 -7.57 -5.28
N ILE A 107 -2.76 -8.61 -5.26
CA ILE A 107 -2.77 -9.61 -4.20
C ILE A 107 -1.50 -10.48 -4.23
N ALA A 108 -1.03 -10.92 -5.40
CA ALA A 108 0.21 -11.71 -5.48
C ALA A 108 1.43 -10.93 -4.99
N ARG A 109 1.52 -9.63 -5.30
CA ARG A 109 2.61 -8.77 -4.81
C ARG A 109 2.46 -8.44 -3.33
N ALA A 110 1.23 -8.29 -2.83
CA ALA A 110 0.98 -8.15 -1.41
C ALA A 110 1.45 -9.40 -0.63
N ARG A 111 1.12 -10.61 -1.07
CA ARG A 111 1.53 -11.87 -0.43
C ARG A 111 3.05 -12.08 -0.36
N ALA A 112 3.81 -11.44 -1.25
CA ALA A 112 5.28 -11.49 -1.19
C ALA A 112 5.87 -10.63 -0.06
N VAL A 113 5.09 -9.70 0.49
CA VAL A 113 5.55 -8.70 1.46
C VAL A 113 4.85 -8.81 2.81
N TRP A 114 3.56 -9.12 2.84
CA TRP A 114 2.73 -9.16 4.04
C TRP A 114 2.44 -10.60 4.44
N SER A 115 2.46 -10.87 5.75
CA SER A 115 2.04 -12.16 6.29
C SER A 115 0.54 -12.39 6.13
N ALA A 116 0.12 -13.66 6.17
CA ALA A 116 -1.29 -14.05 6.14
C ALA A 116 -2.11 -13.36 7.25
N ASP A 117 -1.53 -13.20 8.45
CA ASP A 117 -2.18 -12.52 9.57
C ASP A 117 -2.40 -11.02 9.30
N GLU A 118 -1.41 -10.33 8.71
CA GLU A 118 -1.54 -8.92 8.32
C GLU A 118 -2.58 -8.75 7.20
N LEU A 119 -2.63 -9.68 6.25
CA LEU A 119 -3.62 -9.71 5.18
C LEU A 119 -5.04 -10.00 5.71
N ALA A 120 -5.17 -10.91 6.68
CA ALA A 120 -6.43 -11.18 7.37
C ALA A 120 -6.91 -9.98 8.18
N GLY A 121 -5.98 -9.27 8.83
CA GLY A 121 -6.24 -7.98 9.45
C GLY A 121 -6.83 -6.98 8.46
N ALA A 122 -6.20 -6.83 7.30
CA ALA A 122 -6.68 -5.94 6.25
C ALA A 122 -8.08 -6.33 5.71
N LEU A 123 -8.37 -7.62 5.55
CA LEU A 123 -9.68 -8.11 5.09
C LEU A 123 -10.84 -7.59 5.95
N SER A 124 -10.63 -7.39 7.25
CA SER A 124 -11.65 -6.84 8.16
C SER A 124 -12.04 -5.39 7.82
N PHE A 125 -11.19 -4.66 7.08
CA PHE A 125 -11.35 -3.24 6.74
C PHE A 125 -11.58 -2.97 5.25
N THR A 126 -11.73 -3.99 4.41
CA THR A 126 -11.95 -3.80 2.96
C THR A 126 -13.38 -3.39 2.60
N THR A 127 -14.32 -3.32 3.55
CA THR A 127 -15.71 -2.91 3.25
C THR A 127 -15.85 -1.38 3.16
N PRO A 128 -16.83 -0.85 2.41
CA PRO A 128 -16.96 0.60 2.18
C PRO A 128 -17.08 1.45 3.45
N ALA A 129 -17.58 0.87 4.54
CA ALA A 129 -17.72 1.55 5.83
C ALA A 129 -16.37 1.94 6.46
N PHE A 130 -15.31 1.21 6.16
CA PHE A 130 -13.97 1.44 6.72
C PHE A 130 -12.98 2.07 5.74
N LEU A 131 -13.34 2.08 4.45
CA LEU A 131 -12.52 2.67 3.40
C LEU A 131 -12.63 4.21 3.37
N PRO A 132 -11.55 4.91 3.00
CA PRO A 132 -11.61 6.33 2.70
C PRO A 132 -12.68 6.64 1.64
N ARG A 133 -13.53 7.66 1.91
CA ARG A 133 -14.60 8.07 1.00
C ARG A 133 -14.12 8.34 -0.42
N ALA A 134 -12.91 8.90 -0.56
CA ALA A 134 -12.28 9.17 -1.86
C ALA A 134 -12.12 7.88 -2.69
N LEU A 135 -11.80 6.74 -2.05
CA LEU A 135 -11.66 5.46 -2.74
C LEU A 135 -13.01 4.81 -3.07
N VAL A 136 -14.00 4.96 -2.20
CA VAL A 136 -15.35 4.40 -2.42
C VAL A 136 -16.03 5.06 -3.62
N TYR A 137 -15.90 6.39 -3.76
CA TYR A 137 -16.53 7.12 -4.86
C TYR A 137 -15.70 7.14 -6.15
N MET A 138 -14.46 6.68 -6.12
CA MET A 138 -13.62 6.60 -7.31
C MET A 138 -13.90 5.28 -8.06
N PRO A 139 -14.34 5.31 -9.33
CA PRO A 139 -14.49 4.10 -10.11
C PRO A 139 -13.12 3.43 -10.40
N PRO A 140 -13.07 2.11 -10.60
CA PRO A 140 -14.17 1.15 -10.50
C PRO A 140 -14.63 0.89 -9.05
N ASP A 141 -15.87 0.48 -8.85
CA ASP A 141 -16.30 -0.08 -7.56
C ASP A 141 -15.75 -1.51 -7.45
N ASN A 142 -14.71 -1.68 -6.62
CA ASN A 142 -13.81 -2.85 -6.67
C ASN A 142 -13.51 -3.46 -5.30
N TRP A 143 -14.07 -2.92 -4.21
CA TRP A 143 -13.76 -3.37 -2.86
C TRP A 143 -14.13 -4.85 -2.65
N GLU A 144 -15.25 -5.31 -3.22
CA GLU A 144 -15.73 -6.70 -3.05
C GLU A 144 -14.83 -7.69 -3.77
N ARG A 145 -14.32 -7.31 -4.95
CA ARG A 145 -13.36 -8.11 -5.71
C ARG A 145 -12.05 -8.26 -4.94
N VAL A 146 -11.54 -7.15 -4.40
CA VAL A 146 -10.33 -7.16 -3.56
C VAL A 146 -10.54 -7.99 -2.30
N ALA A 147 -11.67 -7.82 -1.61
CA ALA A 147 -12.00 -8.60 -0.41
C ALA A 147 -12.06 -10.10 -0.72
N THR A 148 -12.68 -10.49 -1.83
CA THR A 148 -12.77 -11.90 -2.26
C THR A 148 -11.38 -12.48 -2.55
N ALA A 149 -10.56 -11.77 -3.33
CA ALA A 149 -9.22 -12.23 -3.66
C ALA A 149 -8.29 -12.27 -2.42
N LEU A 150 -8.46 -11.33 -1.49
CA LEU A 150 -7.74 -11.29 -0.23
C LEU A 150 -8.16 -12.45 0.69
N ALA A 151 -9.45 -12.79 0.75
CA ALA A 151 -9.93 -13.94 1.52
C ALA A 151 -9.33 -15.26 1.02
N ILE A 152 -9.26 -15.45 -0.30
CA ILE A 152 -8.58 -16.62 -0.91
C ILE A 152 -7.10 -16.63 -0.53
N ALA A 153 -6.41 -15.48 -0.64
CA ALA A 153 -5.00 -15.38 -0.28
C ALA A 153 -4.69 -15.69 1.19
N VAL A 154 -5.61 -15.33 2.09
CA VAL A 154 -5.52 -15.64 3.52
C VAL A 154 -5.73 -17.14 3.78
N ASP A 155 -6.71 -17.75 3.12
CA ASP A 155 -6.99 -19.19 3.20
C ASP A 155 -5.81 -20.04 2.69
N ASP A 156 -5.16 -19.59 1.60
CA ASP A 156 -3.94 -20.22 1.07
C ASP A 156 -2.74 -20.13 2.05
N GLY A 157 -2.76 -19.20 2.99
CA GLY A 157 -1.66 -18.93 3.92
C GLY A 157 -0.42 -18.27 3.28
N ASP A 158 0.66 -18.22 4.07
CA ASP A 158 1.93 -17.64 3.67
C ASP A 158 2.53 -18.36 2.45
N LEU A 159 3.17 -17.60 1.56
CA LEU A 159 3.90 -18.18 0.44
C LEU A 159 5.05 -19.05 0.96
N ALA A 160 5.03 -20.34 0.62
CA ALA A 160 6.07 -21.29 0.97
C ALA A 160 7.41 -20.87 0.32
N GLY A 161 8.33 -20.33 1.14
CA GLY A 161 9.61 -19.78 0.68
C GLY A 161 9.68 -18.27 0.91
N GLY A 162 9.77 -17.88 2.18
CA GLY A 162 9.69 -16.48 2.62
C GLY A 162 10.70 -15.55 1.93
N ALA A 163 10.29 -14.28 1.79
CA ALA A 163 11.02 -13.03 1.53
C ALA A 163 12.19 -12.97 0.51
N ASP A 164 12.75 -14.08 0.04
CA ASP A 164 14.05 -14.12 -0.64
C ASP A 164 13.98 -14.67 -2.08
N HIS A 165 12.78 -15.01 -2.57
CA HIS A 165 12.55 -15.21 -4.01
C HIS A 165 12.42 -13.87 -4.74
N ARG A 166 13.47 -13.04 -4.60
CA ARG A 166 13.64 -11.78 -5.33
C ARG A 166 13.73 -12.06 -6.83
N ASN A 167 12.65 -11.79 -7.56
CA ASN A 167 12.62 -11.55 -9.01
C ASN A 167 13.47 -12.51 -9.87
N MET A 168 13.47 -13.83 -9.60
CA MET A 168 14.23 -14.77 -10.43
C MET A 168 13.61 -15.04 -11.81
N HIS A 169 12.37 -14.61 -12.04
CA HIS A 169 11.65 -14.84 -13.30
C HIS A 169 11.65 -13.64 -14.27
N TRP A 170 12.29 -12.52 -13.91
CA TRP A 170 12.23 -11.27 -14.69
C TRP A 170 13.60 -10.61 -14.91
N ARG A 171 14.68 -11.40 -15.07
CA ARG A 171 16.00 -10.90 -15.49
C ARG A 171 16.26 -11.16 -16.96
#